data_AF-A0A7V1IJ91-F1
#
_entry.id   AF-A0A7V1IJ91-F1
#
_cell.length_a   1.000
_cell.length_b   1.000
_cell.length_c   1.000
_cell.angle_alpha   90.00
_cell.angle_beta   90.00
_cell.angle_gamma   90.00
#
_symmetry.space_group_name_H-M   'P 1'
#
loop_
_entity.id
_entity.type
_entity.pdbx_description
1 polymer ?
#
loop_
_entity_poly.entity_id
_entity_poly.type
_entity_poly.pdbx_seq_one_letter_code
_entity_poly.pdbx_strand_id
1 'polypeptide(L)'
;MALVGAPEPGDEETPVGPRDQGRRMTLGEGTKITEEVLRREIDGVRSPGTGRHRALGVSHIGGVLGSPGSIDGDPPDPFLGGRHQIRIFCAPEWFAPLGSRVLMVDRASTQLMERQMMKTGSDILFQEPTCSTRRLRRSVVVEVSGETFSINFVAEPFDFEVDQEVLMYFSGKTEFLQQVGRIREVIPCEEGDDAGPTFVIEPIGDPISAENRQHYRVSTISADLKARVGEEQEVDVQDLSATGFAVIASEDYQIGQTIEVGIMHEDERCHGLASVQSIRNFGPGRIRYGLRAIDEDPHTGEFLQVLQRISLAVQREQLQRGGINS
;
A
#
# COMPACT_ATOMS: atom_id res chain seq x y z
N MET A 1 11.28 8.00 73.98
CA MET A 1 11.86 6.75 73.42
C MET A 1 10.97 6.35 72.25
N ALA A 2 11.38 6.27 70.98
CA ALA A 2 12.62 6.57 70.30
C ALA A 2 12.24 7.10 68.90
N LEU A 3 12.91 8.16 68.45
CA LEU A 3 12.84 8.71 67.09
C LEU A 3 13.80 7.90 66.22
N VAL A 4 13.34 7.40 65.07
CA VAL A 4 14.20 6.81 64.03
C VAL A 4 14.10 7.71 62.81
N GLY A 5 15.21 8.39 62.50
CA GLY A 5 15.36 9.27 61.35
C GLY A 5 15.60 8.48 60.07
N ALA A 6 15.00 8.95 58.98
CA ALA A 6 15.30 8.52 57.63
C ALA A 6 16.30 9.50 56.96
N PRO A 7 17.21 9.01 56.11
CA PRO A 7 18.32 9.80 55.56
C PRO A 7 17.91 10.65 54.36
N GLU A 8 18.57 11.79 54.20
CA GLU A 8 18.45 12.68 53.04
C GLU A 8 19.08 12.08 51.77
N PRO A 9 18.52 12.37 50.57
CA PRO A 9 19.14 11.98 49.31
C PRO A 9 20.26 12.95 48.92
N GLY A 10 21.44 12.40 48.64
CA GLY A 10 22.59 13.13 48.11
C GLY A 10 22.47 13.39 46.61
N ASP A 11 22.87 14.59 46.21
CA ASP A 11 22.97 15.04 44.82
C ASP A 11 24.12 14.33 44.09
N GLU A 12 23.80 13.58 43.04
CA GLU A 12 24.79 13.03 42.09
C GLU A 12 24.92 13.99 40.89
N GLU A 13 26.05 14.70 40.85
CA GLU A 13 26.49 15.49 39.70
C GLU A 13 26.91 14.57 38.53
N THR A 14 26.13 14.55 37.45
CA THR A 14 26.53 13.96 36.16
C THR A 14 27.53 14.85 35.41
N PRO A 15 28.63 14.32 34.87
CA PRO A 15 29.61 15.09 34.11
C PRO A 15 29.16 15.35 32.66
N VAL A 16 29.33 16.60 32.22
CA VAL A 16 29.09 17.09 30.86
C VAL A 16 30.21 16.62 29.93
N GLY A 17 29.87 15.78 28.94
CA GLY A 17 30.76 15.37 27.83
C GLY A 17 30.80 16.38 26.67
N PRO A 18 31.84 16.35 25.82
CA PRO A 18 32.19 17.45 24.93
C PRO A 18 31.33 17.51 23.64
N ARG A 19 31.14 18.75 23.19
CA ARG A 19 30.47 19.14 21.95
C ARG A 19 31.23 18.64 20.72
N ASP A 20 30.57 17.85 19.89
CA ASP A 20 31.08 17.46 18.57
C ASP A 20 30.76 18.54 17.53
N GLN A 21 31.79 18.97 16.80
CA GLN A 21 31.73 19.96 15.74
C GLN A 21 31.77 19.27 14.38
N GLY A 22 30.70 19.41 13.62
CA GLY A 22 30.78 19.61 12.17
C GLY A 22 30.51 18.39 11.29
N ARG A 23 29.45 18.50 10.48
CA ARG A 23 29.57 18.51 9.01
C ARG A 23 28.24 18.95 8.40
N ARG A 24 28.28 20.15 7.82
CA ARG A 24 27.20 20.77 7.05
C ARG A 24 27.23 20.15 5.65
N MET A 25 26.28 19.28 5.35
CA MET A 25 26.01 18.82 3.98
C MET A 25 24.84 19.64 3.44
N THR A 26 25.12 20.51 2.48
CA THR A 26 24.11 21.19 1.67
C THR A 26 23.48 20.18 0.71
N LEU A 27 22.16 19.99 0.79
CA LEU A 27 21.37 19.28 -0.23
C LEU A 27 20.30 20.23 -0.77
N GLY A 28 20.24 20.28 -2.09
CA GLY A 28 19.44 21.21 -2.88
C GLY A 28 17.94 20.92 -2.88
N GLU A 29 17.25 21.89 -3.49
CA GLU A 29 15.82 22.19 -3.46
C GLU A 29 14.87 21.05 -3.84
N GLY A 30 13.64 21.18 -3.31
CA GLY A 30 12.58 20.18 -3.30
C GLY A 30 12.14 19.64 -4.65
N THR A 31 11.86 18.34 -4.69
CA THR A 31 11.10 17.67 -5.76
C THR A 31 10.25 16.54 -5.16
N LYS A 32 9.12 16.26 -5.81
CA LYS A 32 8.02 15.36 -5.42
C LYS A 32 8.50 14.01 -4.85
N ILE A 33 8.22 13.76 -3.57
CA ILE A 33 8.89 12.74 -2.74
C ILE A 33 8.43 11.28 -2.97
N THR A 34 7.32 11.00 -3.66
CA THR A 34 6.80 9.61 -3.69
C THR A 34 7.37 8.73 -4.79
N GLU A 35 7.86 9.28 -5.91
CA GLU A 35 8.41 8.47 -7.02
C GLU A 35 9.95 8.42 -7.02
N GLU A 36 10.60 9.48 -6.54
CA GLU A 36 12.06 9.62 -6.62
C GLU A 36 12.81 8.87 -5.51
N VAL A 37 12.20 8.69 -4.33
CA VAL A 37 12.75 7.85 -3.26
C VAL A 37 12.77 6.38 -3.70
N LEU A 38 11.71 5.92 -4.35
CA LEU A 38 11.60 4.58 -4.93
C LEU A 38 12.62 4.36 -6.07
N ARG A 39 12.83 5.33 -6.96
CA ARG A 39 13.86 5.21 -8.03
C ARG A 39 15.29 5.22 -7.50
N ARG A 40 15.61 6.04 -6.49
CA ARG A 40 16.97 6.10 -5.93
C ARG A 40 17.37 4.83 -5.19
N GLU A 41 16.41 4.13 -4.60
CA GLU A 41 16.66 2.83 -3.94
C GLU A 41 16.78 1.68 -4.95
N ILE A 42 16.11 1.78 -6.11
CA ILE A 42 16.19 0.81 -7.22
C ILE A 42 17.48 0.96 -8.04
N ASP A 43 17.95 2.20 -8.30
CA ASP A 43 19.13 2.46 -9.14
C ASP A 43 20.47 2.35 -8.40
N GLY A 44 20.47 2.26 -7.06
CA GLY A 44 21.67 2.19 -6.22
C GLY A 44 22.44 0.86 -6.25
N VAL A 45 21.93 -0.19 -6.91
CA VAL A 45 22.48 -1.57 -6.87
C VAL A 45 23.01 -2.05 -8.23
N ARG A 46 23.39 -1.15 -9.15
CA ARG A 46 24.12 -1.55 -10.37
C ARG A 46 25.62 -1.32 -10.21
N SER A 47 26.33 -2.35 -9.74
CA SER A 47 27.79 -2.41 -9.90
C SER A 47 28.20 -2.67 -11.37
N PRO A 48 29.31 -2.08 -11.85
CA PRO A 48 29.80 -2.26 -13.20
C PRO A 48 30.78 -3.44 -13.30
N GLY A 49 30.60 -4.32 -14.30
CA GLY A 49 31.58 -5.36 -14.60
C GLY A 49 31.14 -6.35 -15.67
N THR A 50 31.44 -6.05 -16.94
CA THR A 50 32.38 -6.80 -17.80
C THR A 50 31.96 -8.19 -18.28
N GLY A 51 31.75 -8.33 -19.59
CA GLY A 51 31.67 -9.63 -20.25
C GLY A 51 31.48 -9.50 -21.76
N ARG A 52 32.58 -9.35 -22.51
CA ARG A 52 32.62 -9.43 -23.98
C ARG A 52 32.30 -10.86 -24.42
N HIS A 53 31.37 -11.06 -25.35
CA HIS A 53 31.46 -12.14 -26.33
C HIS A 53 31.03 -11.65 -27.72
N ARG A 54 31.95 -11.81 -28.67
CA ARG A 54 31.73 -11.79 -30.13
C ARG A 54 31.02 -13.08 -30.54
N ALA A 55 30.15 -13.02 -31.55
CA ALA A 55 30.37 -13.63 -32.88
C ALA A 55 29.08 -13.79 -33.71
N LEU A 56 29.17 -13.40 -35.00
CA LEU A 56 28.53 -13.95 -36.22
C LEU A 56 26.98 -13.92 -36.28
N GLY A 57 26.29 -13.31 -37.25
CA GLY A 57 26.59 -12.92 -38.61
C GLY A 57 25.96 -13.91 -39.61
N VAL A 58 24.75 -13.66 -40.13
CA VAL A 58 24.26 -14.15 -41.44
C VAL A 58 23.20 -13.18 -42.00
N SER A 59 23.17 -13.10 -43.31
CA SER A 59 22.65 -12.10 -44.24
C SER A 59 21.29 -12.39 -44.88
N HIS A 60 20.60 -11.30 -45.24
CA HIS A 60 19.96 -10.98 -46.54
C HIS A 60 18.56 -11.50 -46.94
N ILE A 61 18.00 -10.70 -47.86
CA ILE A 61 16.78 -10.81 -48.70
C ILE A 61 15.52 -10.27 -47.99
N GLY A 62 14.76 -9.27 -48.47
CA GLY A 62 14.65 -8.58 -49.76
C GLY A 62 13.16 -8.45 -50.11
N GLY A 63 12.70 -7.30 -50.65
CA GLY A 63 11.33 -7.12 -51.18
C GLY A 63 10.62 -5.86 -50.70
N VAL A 64 10.75 -4.69 -51.33
CA VAL A 64 10.06 -4.16 -52.54
C VAL A 64 8.79 -3.35 -52.21
N LEU A 65 8.78 -2.17 -52.82
CA LEU A 65 7.86 -1.03 -52.73
C LEU A 65 6.42 -1.33 -53.19
N GLY A 66 5.47 -0.64 -52.56
CA GLY A 66 4.12 -0.40 -53.08
C GLY A 66 3.56 0.90 -52.52
N SER A 67 3.43 1.92 -53.37
CA SER A 67 2.87 3.26 -53.09
C SER A 67 1.33 3.27 -53.13
N PRO A 68 0.67 4.33 -52.61
CA PRO A 68 -0.74 4.30 -52.22
C PRO A 68 -1.69 4.76 -53.33
N GLY A 69 -2.90 4.19 -53.34
CA GLY A 69 -4.02 4.62 -54.17
C GLY A 69 -5.19 5.09 -53.30
N SER A 70 -5.56 6.35 -53.47
CA SER A 70 -6.75 7.05 -52.96
C SER A 70 -8.00 6.66 -53.74
N ILE A 71 -9.14 6.41 -53.07
CA ILE A 71 -10.48 6.54 -53.67
C ILE A 71 -11.47 7.03 -52.60
N ASP A 72 -12.04 8.22 -52.86
CA ASP A 72 -13.27 8.76 -52.28
C ASP A 72 -14.49 8.00 -52.83
N GLY A 73 -15.51 7.78 -51.99
CA GLY A 73 -16.80 7.26 -52.43
C GLY A 73 -17.81 7.14 -51.29
N ASP A 74 -18.76 8.07 -51.28
CA ASP A 74 -19.91 8.19 -50.37
C ASP A 74 -20.90 6.99 -50.40
N PRO A 75 -21.80 6.88 -49.41
CA PRO A 75 -22.53 5.65 -49.08
C PRO A 75 -23.89 5.53 -49.77
N PRO A 76 -24.49 4.33 -49.71
CA PRO A 76 -25.93 4.26 -49.54
C PRO A 76 -26.37 3.38 -48.36
N ASP A 77 -27.45 3.85 -47.76
CA ASP A 77 -28.15 3.40 -46.57
C ASP A 77 -29.13 2.23 -46.90
N PRO A 78 -30.03 1.82 -45.99
CA PRO A 78 -30.14 0.46 -45.46
C PRO A 78 -31.25 -0.36 -46.16
N PHE A 79 -31.34 -1.68 -45.90
CA PHE A 79 -32.60 -2.43 -45.63
C PHE A 79 -32.47 -3.96 -45.83
N LEU A 80 -33.16 -4.68 -44.94
CA LEU A 80 -33.74 -6.03 -45.04
C LEU A 80 -32.84 -7.28 -44.88
N GLY A 81 -32.95 -7.87 -43.67
CA GLY A 81 -33.68 -9.13 -43.50
C GLY A 81 -32.99 -10.42 -43.97
N GLY A 82 -32.35 -11.13 -43.04
CA GLY A 82 -31.84 -12.49 -43.26
C GLY A 82 -32.05 -13.38 -42.04
N ARG A 83 -32.87 -14.42 -42.20
CA ARG A 83 -33.41 -15.32 -41.18
C ARG A 83 -32.35 -16.23 -40.55
N HIS A 84 -32.52 -16.50 -39.25
CA HIS A 84 -31.88 -17.59 -38.54
C HIS A 84 -32.26 -18.96 -39.12
N GLN A 85 -31.26 -19.80 -39.37
CA GLN A 85 -31.41 -21.27 -39.40
C GLN A 85 -30.24 -21.88 -38.63
N ILE A 86 -30.47 -22.20 -37.36
CA ILE A 86 -29.58 -23.06 -36.57
C ILE A 86 -30.04 -24.49 -36.80
N ARG A 87 -29.20 -25.29 -37.46
CA ARG A 87 -29.34 -26.76 -37.51
C ARG A 87 -28.64 -27.34 -36.28
N ILE A 88 -29.41 -27.93 -35.38
CA ILE A 88 -28.91 -28.78 -34.31
C ILE A 88 -28.69 -30.17 -34.91
N PHE A 89 -27.43 -30.61 -34.94
CA PHE A 89 -27.09 -32.02 -35.14
C PHE A 89 -26.78 -32.62 -33.77
N CYS A 90 -27.63 -33.55 -33.34
CA CYS A 90 -27.29 -34.52 -32.30
C CYS A 90 -26.45 -35.63 -32.94
N ALA A 91 -25.35 -35.99 -32.29
CA ALA A 91 -24.64 -37.23 -32.54
C ALA A 91 -24.30 -37.90 -31.19
N PRO A 92 -24.24 -39.24 -31.16
CA PRO A 92 -24.48 -40.03 -29.96
C PRO A 92 -23.20 -40.35 -29.18
N GLU A 93 -23.44 -40.75 -27.93
CA GLU A 93 -22.50 -41.33 -26.97
C GLU A 93 -21.76 -42.56 -27.52
N TRP A 94 -20.84 -43.07 -26.69
CA TRP A 94 -20.07 -44.33 -26.79
C TRP A 94 -18.62 -44.17 -27.31
N PHE A 95 -17.69 -43.91 -26.38
CA PHE A 95 -16.58 -44.82 -26.03
C PHE A 95 -15.70 -44.15 -24.96
N ALA A 96 -15.58 -44.77 -23.78
CA ALA A 96 -14.59 -44.42 -22.77
C ALA A 96 -13.32 -45.27 -22.96
N PRO A 97 -12.13 -44.68 -22.78
CA PRO A 97 -11.01 -45.41 -22.22
C PRO A 97 -10.50 -44.78 -20.93
N LEU A 98 -10.21 -45.67 -19.98
CA LEU A 98 -9.46 -45.44 -18.75
C LEU A 98 -8.06 -44.90 -19.05
N GLY A 99 -7.58 -44.01 -18.17
CA GLY A 99 -6.15 -43.84 -17.94
C GLY A 99 -5.56 -42.53 -18.45
N SER A 100 -5.80 -41.46 -17.69
CA SER A 100 -4.82 -40.40 -17.37
C SER A 100 -5.53 -39.43 -16.42
N ARG A 101 -5.21 -39.48 -15.13
CA ARG A 101 -5.56 -38.41 -14.19
C ARG A 101 -4.63 -37.23 -14.52
N VAL A 102 -4.94 -36.54 -15.61
CA VAL A 102 -4.49 -35.16 -15.81
C VAL A 102 -5.18 -34.40 -14.68
N LEU A 103 -4.40 -33.93 -13.71
CA LEU A 103 -4.85 -32.87 -12.82
C LEU A 103 -5.31 -31.75 -13.76
N MET A 104 -6.61 -31.60 -13.95
CA MET A 104 -7.17 -30.38 -14.50
C MET A 104 -6.87 -29.32 -13.45
N VAL A 105 -5.69 -28.72 -13.53
CA VAL A 105 -5.41 -27.44 -12.91
C VAL A 105 -6.48 -26.51 -13.48
N ASP A 106 -7.31 -26.00 -12.58
CA ASP A 106 -8.43 -25.16 -12.94
C ASP A 106 -7.90 -23.95 -13.74
N ARG A 107 -8.24 -23.88 -15.02
CA ARG A 107 -7.82 -22.78 -15.90
C ARG A 107 -8.33 -21.43 -15.39
N ALA A 108 -9.38 -21.41 -14.56
CA ALA A 108 -9.91 -20.19 -13.96
C ALA A 108 -8.94 -19.59 -12.92
N SER A 109 -8.30 -20.42 -12.08
CA SER A 109 -7.33 -19.95 -11.08
C SER A 109 -6.07 -19.38 -11.74
N THR A 110 -5.58 -20.00 -12.83
CA THR A 110 -4.45 -19.47 -13.59
C THR A 110 -4.79 -18.12 -14.25
N GLN A 111 -6.02 -17.92 -14.74
CA GLN A 111 -6.43 -16.64 -15.33
C GLN A 111 -6.62 -15.52 -14.30
N LEU A 112 -7.00 -15.83 -13.07
CA LEU A 112 -7.11 -14.87 -11.97
C LEU A 112 -5.74 -14.35 -11.54
N MET A 113 -4.73 -15.23 -11.48
CA MET A 113 -3.35 -14.81 -11.26
C MET A 113 -2.72 -14.16 -12.49
N GLU A 114 -3.02 -14.56 -13.72
CA GLU A 114 -2.56 -13.81 -14.91
C GLU A 114 -3.11 -12.37 -14.95
N ARG A 115 -4.25 -12.10 -14.29
CA ARG A 115 -4.76 -10.74 -14.08
C ARG A 115 -3.99 -9.98 -12.99
N GLN A 116 -3.48 -10.66 -11.96
CA GLN A 116 -2.61 -10.08 -10.96
C GLN A 116 -1.16 -10.16 -11.46
N MET A 117 -0.63 -9.07 -12.02
CA MET A 117 0.68 -8.99 -12.70
C MET A 117 1.94 -9.30 -11.85
N MET A 118 1.87 -10.15 -10.84
CA MET A 118 3.02 -10.71 -10.15
C MET A 118 3.66 -11.78 -11.04
N LYS A 119 4.90 -11.55 -11.46
CA LYS A 119 5.71 -12.48 -12.25
C LYS A 119 6.99 -12.76 -11.48
N THR A 120 7.66 -13.87 -11.77
CA THR A 120 9.03 -14.08 -11.29
C THR A 120 9.90 -12.88 -11.66
N GLY A 121 10.66 -12.38 -10.69
CA GLY A 121 11.47 -11.17 -10.77
C GLY A 121 10.74 -9.87 -10.43
N SER A 122 9.42 -9.88 -10.22
CA SER A 122 8.68 -8.70 -9.75
C SER A 122 9.11 -8.31 -8.34
N ASP A 123 9.21 -7.00 -8.12
CA ASP A 123 9.44 -6.43 -6.80
C ASP A 123 8.14 -6.33 -6.00
N ILE A 124 8.17 -6.77 -4.75
CA ILE A 124 7.09 -6.61 -3.78
C ILE A 124 7.65 -5.95 -2.53
N LEU A 125 6.97 -4.91 -2.04
CA LEU A 125 7.30 -4.23 -0.80
C LEU A 125 6.37 -4.70 0.32
N PHE A 126 6.94 -5.10 1.44
CA PHE A 126 6.18 -5.50 2.63
C PHE A 126 6.28 -4.43 3.71
N GLN A 127 5.16 -4.13 4.37
CA GLN A 127 5.15 -3.26 5.54
C GLN A 127 5.46 -4.06 6.82
N GLU A 128 6.36 -3.52 7.65
CA GLU A 128 6.68 -4.09 8.97
C GLU A 128 5.42 -4.16 9.86
N PRO A 129 5.00 -5.35 10.34
CA PRO A 129 3.77 -5.48 11.14
C PRO A 129 3.89 -4.84 12.53
N THR A 130 5.09 -4.90 13.12
CA THR A 130 5.35 -4.56 14.52
C THR A 130 5.69 -3.08 14.74
N CYS A 131 6.07 -2.35 13.68
CA CYS A 131 6.45 -0.95 13.79
C CYS A 131 5.25 0.00 13.61
N SER A 132 5.19 1.03 14.45
CA SER A 132 4.30 2.18 14.26
C SER A 132 4.74 3.05 13.08
N THR A 133 6.04 3.03 12.76
CA THR A 133 6.62 3.65 11.57
C THR A 133 6.44 2.75 10.36
N ARG A 134 6.00 3.32 9.24
CA ARG A 134 5.76 2.59 7.98
C ARG A 134 7.07 2.23 7.29
N ARG A 135 7.82 1.29 7.87
CA ARG A 135 9.01 0.73 7.21
C ARG A 135 8.57 -0.28 6.16
N LEU A 136 9.02 -0.07 4.94
CA LEU A 136 8.84 -1.02 3.84
C LEU A 136 10.15 -1.80 3.64
N ARG A 137 10.06 -3.10 3.37
CA ARG A 137 11.21 -3.90 2.91
C ARG A 137 10.91 -4.51 1.55
N ARG A 138 11.91 -4.44 0.67
CA ARG A 138 11.85 -4.98 -0.69
C ARG A 138 12.11 -6.48 -0.68
N SER A 139 11.33 -7.17 -1.49
CA SER A 139 11.46 -8.58 -1.80
C SER A 139 11.29 -8.80 -3.31
N VAL A 140 11.71 -9.96 -3.79
CA VAL A 140 11.60 -10.36 -5.19
C VAL A 140 10.83 -11.66 -5.28
N VAL A 141 9.87 -11.73 -6.19
CA VAL A 141 9.14 -12.97 -6.51
C VAL A 141 10.11 -13.96 -7.16
N VAL A 142 10.33 -15.10 -6.53
CA VAL A 142 11.19 -16.17 -7.05
C VAL A 142 10.39 -17.21 -7.84
N GLU A 143 9.15 -17.46 -7.42
CA GLU A 143 8.28 -18.45 -8.06
C GLU A 143 6.81 -18.01 -7.97
N VAL A 144 6.01 -18.37 -8.98
CA VAL A 144 4.56 -18.20 -8.97
C VAL A 144 3.94 -19.57 -9.25
N SER A 145 3.09 -20.06 -8.34
CA SER A 145 2.51 -21.41 -8.41
C SER A 145 1.03 -21.39 -8.03
N GLY A 146 0.17 -21.54 -9.04
CA GLY A 146 -1.28 -21.63 -8.84
C GLY A 146 -1.87 -20.36 -8.28
N GLU A 147 -2.25 -20.39 -7.00
CA GLU A 147 -2.85 -19.29 -6.23
C GLU A 147 -1.86 -18.71 -5.20
N THR A 148 -0.60 -19.11 -5.27
CA THR A 148 0.45 -18.66 -4.35
C THR A 148 1.68 -18.19 -5.12
N PHE A 149 2.53 -17.43 -4.45
CA PHE A 149 3.83 -17.06 -4.98
C PHE A 149 4.88 -17.06 -3.86
N SER A 150 6.12 -17.33 -4.22
CA SER A 150 7.25 -17.39 -3.31
C SER A 150 8.09 -16.13 -3.46
N ILE A 151 8.54 -15.56 -2.35
CA ILE A 151 9.41 -14.37 -2.33
C ILE A 151 10.65 -14.58 -1.48
N ASN A 152 11.73 -13.92 -1.87
CA ASN A 152 12.93 -13.74 -1.04
C ASN A 152 13.14 -12.25 -0.76
N PHE A 153 13.51 -11.91 0.47
CA PHE A 153 13.85 -10.54 0.81
C PHE A 153 15.24 -10.17 0.28
N VAL A 154 15.40 -8.91 -0.18
CA VAL A 154 16.69 -8.40 -0.64
C VAL A 154 17.62 -8.05 0.53
N ALA A 155 17.04 -7.81 1.71
CA ALA A 155 17.72 -7.57 2.97
C ALA A 155 17.25 -8.58 4.02
N GLU A 156 17.67 -8.41 5.27
CA GLU A 156 17.13 -9.19 6.38
C GLU A 156 15.58 -9.20 6.31
N PRO A 157 14.92 -10.37 6.37
CA PRO A 157 13.46 -10.44 6.32
C PRO A 157 12.83 -9.92 7.63
N PHE A 158 11.51 -9.75 7.61
CA PHE A 158 10.76 -9.63 8.85
C PHE A 158 10.55 -11.03 9.47
N ASP A 159 10.38 -11.07 10.79
CA ASP A 159 10.04 -12.32 11.50
C ASP A 159 8.54 -12.60 11.32
N PHE A 160 8.19 -13.13 10.15
CA PHE A 160 6.81 -13.48 9.83
C PHE A 160 6.46 -14.89 10.29
N GLU A 161 5.24 -15.05 10.79
CA GLU A 161 4.69 -16.33 11.22
C GLU A 161 3.78 -16.92 10.12
N VAL A 162 3.65 -18.26 10.10
CA VAL A 162 2.65 -18.94 9.26
C VAL A 162 1.24 -18.48 9.66
N ASP A 163 0.37 -18.36 8.67
CA ASP A 163 -0.98 -17.79 8.72
C ASP A 163 -1.06 -16.30 9.09
N GLN A 164 0.08 -15.62 9.26
CA GLN A 164 0.11 -14.17 9.44
C GLN A 164 -0.35 -13.44 8.17
N GLU A 165 -1.23 -12.45 8.36
CA GLU A 165 -1.62 -11.54 7.29
C GLU A 165 -0.65 -10.35 7.21
N VAL A 166 -0.17 -10.09 6.00
CA VAL A 166 0.84 -9.07 5.70
C VAL A 166 0.32 -8.13 4.62
N LEU A 167 0.63 -6.84 4.76
CA LEU A 167 0.29 -5.84 3.76
C LEU A 167 1.43 -5.74 2.73
N MET A 168 1.11 -6.02 1.48
CA MET A 168 2.05 -5.99 0.36
C MET A 168 1.70 -4.89 -0.63
N TYR A 169 2.73 -4.33 -1.25
CA TYR A 169 2.64 -3.32 -2.30
C TYR A 169 3.45 -3.74 -3.51
N PHE A 170 2.92 -3.53 -4.70
CA PHE A 170 3.59 -3.91 -5.94
C PHE A 170 3.13 -3.04 -7.11
N SER A 171 3.95 -2.96 -8.14
CA SER A 171 3.61 -2.22 -9.36
C SER A 171 2.69 -3.05 -10.25
N GLY A 172 1.48 -2.55 -10.47
CA GLY A 172 0.59 -3.02 -11.53
C GLY A 172 0.98 -2.48 -12.91
N LYS A 173 0.11 -2.64 -13.91
CA LYS A 173 0.38 -2.16 -15.28
C LYS A 173 0.55 -0.64 -15.37
N THR A 174 -0.28 0.08 -14.63
CA THR A 174 -0.44 1.53 -14.74
C THR A 174 -0.47 2.23 -13.39
N GLU A 175 -0.46 1.49 -12.30
CA GLU A 175 -0.66 2.02 -10.96
C GLU A 175 0.07 1.16 -9.93
N PHE A 176 0.41 1.78 -8.81
CA PHE A 176 0.90 1.08 -7.63
C PHE A 176 -0.28 0.45 -6.87
N LEU A 177 -0.23 -0.86 -6.65
CA LEU A 177 -1.28 -1.65 -6.01
C LEU A 177 -0.87 -1.99 -4.57
N GLN A 178 -1.86 -2.14 -3.70
CA GLN A 178 -1.75 -2.72 -2.37
C GLN A 178 -2.71 -3.90 -2.27
N GLN A 179 -2.30 -4.93 -1.56
CA GLN A 179 -3.09 -6.13 -1.33
C GLN A 179 -2.68 -6.76 -0.01
N VAL A 180 -3.57 -7.51 0.62
CA VAL A 180 -3.23 -8.33 1.78
C VAL A 180 -2.75 -9.70 1.26
N GLY A 181 -1.67 -10.22 1.81
CA GLY A 181 -1.24 -11.60 1.60
C GLY A 181 -1.25 -12.36 2.93
N ARG A 182 -1.38 -13.69 2.88
CA ARG A 182 -1.20 -14.57 4.03
C ARG A 182 0.02 -15.44 3.83
N ILE A 183 0.90 -15.47 4.82
CA ILE A 183 2.06 -16.36 4.83
C ILE A 183 1.55 -17.79 5.01
N ARG A 184 1.79 -18.66 4.02
CA ARG A 184 1.40 -20.07 4.08
C ARG A 184 2.52 -20.97 4.53
N GLU A 185 3.75 -20.62 4.16
CA GLU A 185 4.92 -21.41 4.49
C GLU A 185 6.15 -20.49 4.59
N VAL A 186 7.04 -20.83 5.51
CA VAL A 186 8.37 -20.23 5.63
C VAL A 186 9.38 -21.35 5.43
N ILE A 187 10.06 -21.34 4.30
CA ILE A 187 11.05 -22.34 3.93
C ILE A 187 12.42 -21.82 4.41
N PRO A 188 13.06 -22.48 5.38
CA PRO A 188 14.36 -22.05 5.87
C PRO A 188 15.42 -22.18 4.78
N CYS A 189 16.38 -21.27 4.79
CA CYS A 189 17.56 -21.32 3.94
C CYS A 189 18.43 -22.53 4.32
N GLU A 190 18.95 -23.28 3.34
CA GLU A 190 19.92 -24.34 3.60
C GLU A 190 21.26 -23.74 4.09
N GLU A 191 22.02 -24.50 4.88
CA GLU A 191 23.34 -24.05 5.33
C GLU A 191 24.26 -23.75 4.15
N GLY A 192 24.65 -22.48 4.00
CA GLY A 192 25.56 -22.01 2.96
C GLY A 192 24.88 -21.28 1.79
N ASP A 193 23.56 -21.11 1.80
CA ASP A 193 22.87 -20.20 0.90
C ASP A 193 22.73 -18.80 1.53
N ASP A 194 23.13 -17.78 0.78
CA ASP A 194 23.10 -16.37 1.18
C ASP A 194 21.70 -15.74 0.97
N ALA A 195 20.77 -16.44 0.33
CA ALA A 195 19.48 -15.89 -0.10
C ALA A 195 18.45 -15.67 1.02
N GLY A 196 18.69 -16.14 2.24
CA GLY A 196 17.75 -16.07 3.36
C GLY A 196 16.53 -16.98 3.18
N PRO A 197 15.58 -16.99 4.14
CA PRO A 197 14.39 -17.83 4.04
C PRO A 197 13.45 -17.38 2.90
N THR A 198 12.79 -18.36 2.28
CA THR A 198 11.75 -18.14 1.26
C THR A 198 10.37 -18.16 1.90
N PHE A 199 9.53 -17.20 1.54
CA PHE A 199 8.15 -17.10 2.05
C PHE A 199 7.16 -17.42 0.95
N VAL A 200 6.27 -18.39 1.18
CA VAL A 200 5.16 -18.73 0.29
C VAL A 200 3.92 -17.96 0.73
N ILE A 201 3.32 -17.19 -0.18
CA ILE A 201 2.27 -16.23 0.13
C ILE A 201 1.05 -16.49 -0.73
N GLU A 202 -0.12 -16.50 -0.09
CA GLU A 202 -1.44 -16.51 -0.75
C GLU A 202 -2.03 -15.10 -0.71
N PRO A 203 -2.33 -14.46 -1.85
CA PRO A 203 -3.03 -13.19 -1.87
C PRO A 203 -4.47 -13.34 -1.35
N ILE A 204 -4.91 -12.39 -0.52
CA ILE A 204 -6.27 -12.31 0.01
C ILE A 204 -7.00 -11.13 -0.66
N GLY A 205 -8.13 -11.46 -1.30
CA GLY A 205 -8.99 -10.49 -1.97
C GLY A 205 -8.38 -9.90 -3.24
N ASP A 206 -9.06 -8.92 -3.81
CA ASP A 206 -8.58 -8.21 -5.01
C ASP A 206 -7.56 -7.12 -4.63
N PRO A 207 -6.52 -6.90 -5.44
CA PRO A 207 -5.62 -5.78 -5.24
C PRO A 207 -6.39 -4.47 -5.44
N ILE A 208 -6.11 -3.51 -4.58
CA ILE A 208 -6.64 -2.16 -4.69
C ILE A 208 -5.50 -1.21 -5.00
N SER A 209 -5.78 -0.16 -5.74
CA SER A 209 -4.81 0.90 -5.98
C SER A 209 -4.32 1.50 -4.66
N ALA A 210 -3.01 1.41 -4.41
CA ALA A 210 -2.34 2.08 -3.31
C ALA A 210 -2.33 3.60 -3.51
N GLU A 211 -2.45 4.04 -4.77
CA GLU A 211 -2.60 5.44 -5.18
C GLU A 211 -4.01 5.96 -4.92
N ASN A 212 -5.02 5.08 -4.90
CA ASN A 212 -6.42 5.43 -4.61
C ASN A 212 -6.68 5.76 -3.13
N ARG A 213 -5.64 6.07 -2.35
CA ARG A 213 -5.78 7.04 -1.26
C ARG A 213 -6.00 8.41 -1.89
N GLN A 214 -7.23 8.65 -2.35
CA GLN A 214 -7.64 9.87 -3.07
C GLN A 214 -7.30 11.17 -2.32
N HIS A 215 -7.08 11.06 -1.01
CA HIS A 215 -6.72 12.18 -0.15
C HIS A 215 -5.51 11.86 0.71
N TYR A 216 -4.48 12.69 0.58
CA TYR A 216 -3.31 12.69 1.44
C TYR A 216 -3.75 12.82 2.91
N ARG A 217 -3.12 12.02 3.79
CA ARG A 217 -3.32 12.10 5.23
C ARG A 217 -2.16 12.85 5.85
N VAL A 218 -2.47 13.89 6.61
CA VAL A 218 -1.50 14.64 7.38
C VAL A 218 -1.57 14.20 8.84
N SER A 219 -0.43 13.96 9.47
CA SER A 219 -0.36 13.73 10.92
C SER A 219 -0.76 15.02 11.63
N THR A 220 -1.57 14.94 12.68
CA THR A 220 -2.05 16.13 13.42
C THR A 220 -1.42 16.26 14.80
N ILE A 221 -0.50 15.37 15.16
CA ILE A 221 0.20 15.34 16.46
C ILE A 221 0.83 16.70 16.79
N SER A 222 1.37 17.39 15.78
CA SER A 222 2.05 18.67 15.95
C SER A 222 1.12 19.89 16.08
N ALA A 223 -0.16 19.72 15.76
CA ALA A 223 -1.17 20.77 15.66
C ALA A 223 -2.20 20.72 16.82
N ASP A 224 -2.04 19.78 17.76
CA ASP A 224 -2.94 19.59 18.93
C ASP A 224 -4.44 19.57 18.56
N LEU A 225 -4.76 18.98 17.40
CA LEU A 225 -6.12 18.97 16.87
C LEU A 225 -7.03 18.09 17.74
N LYS A 226 -8.15 18.65 18.20
CA LYS A 226 -9.15 17.96 19.02
C LYS A 226 -10.43 17.68 18.24
N ALA A 227 -11.08 16.58 18.57
CA ALA A 227 -12.37 16.21 18.04
C ALA A 227 -13.38 15.89 19.16
N ARG A 228 -14.66 16.01 18.82
CA ARG A 228 -15.77 15.39 19.53
C ARG A 228 -16.18 14.15 18.75
N VAL A 229 -16.33 13.00 19.39
CA VAL A 229 -16.77 11.76 18.75
C VAL A 229 -17.83 11.13 19.64
N GLY A 230 -19.08 11.09 19.18
CA GLY A 230 -20.20 10.67 20.00
C GLY A 230 -20.35 11.54 21.25
N GLU A 231 -20.29 10.90 22.41
CA GLU A 231 -20.35 11.57 23.71
C GLU A 231 -18.97 12.03 24.22
N GLU A 232 -17.88 11.51 23.64
CA GLU A 232 -16.52 11.89 24.03
C GLU A 232 -16.15 13.26 23.45
N GLN A 233 -15.59 14.11 24.32
CA GLN A 233 -15.12 15.45 23.97
C GLN A 233 -13.59 15.51 24.05
N GLU A 234 -13.00 16.43 23.29
CA GLU A 234 -11.56 16.74 23.29
C GLU A 234 -10.65 15.52 22.99
N VAL A 235 -11.12 14.62 22.12
CA VAL A 235 -10.39 13.43 21.69
C VAL A 235 -9.26 13.82 20.74
N ASP A 236 -8.06 13.26 20.94
CA ASP A 236 -6.89 13.55 20.11
C ASP A 236 -7.05 13.01 18.69
N VAL A 237 -6.97 13.90 17.70
CA VAL A 237 -6.90 13.52 16.28
C VAL A 237 -5.44 13.15 15.96
N GLN A 238 -5.24 11.96 15.41
CA GLN A 238 -3.93 11.40 15.05
C GLN A 238 -3.53 11.74 13.62
N ASP A 239 -4.47 11.56 12.69
CA ASP A 239 -4.29 11.89 11.28
C ASP A 239 -5.61 12.33 10.64
N LEU A 240 -5.50 13.08 9.55
CA LEU A 240 -6.57 13.84 8.93
C LEU A 240 -6.42 13.85 7.40
N SER A 241 -7.49 13.60 6.66
CA SER A 241 -7.59 13.81 5.22
C SER A 241 -8.83 14.64 4.87
N ALA A 242 -9.04 14.92 3.59
CA ALA A 242 -10.24 15.64 3.14
C ALA A 242 -11.55 14.87 3.38
N THR A 243 -11.52 13.55 3.62
CA THR A 243 -12.72 12.70 3.71
C THR A 243 -12.87 11.95 5.02
N GLY A 244 -11.91 12.11 5.93
CA GLY A 244 -11.91 11.37 7.18
C GLY A 244 -10.72 11.70 8.05
N PHE A 245 -10.68 11.09 9.22
CA PHE A 245 -9.65 11.32 10.23
C PHE A 245 -9.56 10.12 11.14
N ALA A 246 -8.52 10.06 11.98
CA ALA A 246 -8.36 9.03 12.98
C ALA A 246 -8.22 9.63 14.37
N VAL A 247 -8.85 9.02 15.37
CA VAL A 247 -8.82 9.47 16.78
C VAL A 247 -8.38 8.34 17.70
N ILE A 248 -7.92 8.65 18.91
CA ILE A 248 -7.77 7.69 20.01
C ILE A 248 -8.83 7.99 21.05
N ALA A 249 -9.82 7.10 21.18
CA ALA A 249 -10.94 7.24 22.09
C ALA A 249 -10.99 6.08 23.10
N SER A 250 -11.79 6.26 24.14
CA SER A 250 -11.99 5.29 25.22
C SER A 250 -13.30 4.51 25.11
N GLU A 251 -14.30 5.06 24.43
CA GLU A 251 -15.56 4.37 24.15
C GLU A 251 -15.37 3.24 23.13
N ASP A 252 -16.24 2.23 23.23
CA ASP A 252 -16.25 1.06 22.35
C ASP A 252 -17.20 1.27 21.16
N TYR A 253 -16.68 1.80 20.06
CA TYR A 253 -17.43 1.93 18.81
C TYR A 253 -17.28 0.68 17.93
N GLN A 254 -18.27 0.45 17.06
CA GLN A 254 -18.29 -0.69 16.14
C GLN A 254 -17.99 -0.29 14.69
N ILE A 255 -17.33 -1.17 13.92
CA ILE A 255 -17.13 -0.96 12.48
C ILE A 255 -18.50 -0.81 11.80
N GLY A 256 -18.63 0.21 10.95
CA GLY A 256 -19.87 0.57 10.27
C GLY A 256 -20.79 1.48 11.07
N GLN A 257 -20.58 1.66 12.38
CA GLN A 257 -21.38 2.55 13.20
C GLN A 257 -21.26 4.00 12.70
N THR A 258 -22.40 4.65 12.52
CA THR A 258 -22.50 6.08 12.25
C THR A 258 -22.54 6.86 13.55
N ILE A 259 -21.66 7.86 13.68
CA ILE A 259 -21.47 8.63 14.91
C ILE A 259 -21.43 10.11 14.55
N GLU A 260 -22.02 10.95 15.40
CA GLU A 260 -21.82 12.39 15.34
C GLU A 260 -20.38 12.76 15.67
N VAL A 261 -19.77 13.56 14.81
CA VAL A 261 -18.41 14.03 14.99
C VAL A 261 -18.34 15.54 14.92
N GLY A 262 -17.36 16.11 15.60
CA GLY A 262 -16.98 17.50 15.44
C GLY A 262 -15.47 17.66 15.50
N ILE A 263 -14.93 18.64 14.78
CA ILE A 263 -13.50 18.97 14.81
C ILE A 263 -13.35 20.43 15.18
N MET A 264 -12.37 20.71 16.02
CA MET A 264 -12.02 22.05 16.47
C MET A 264 -10.56 22.33 16.11
N HIS A 265 -10.31 23.35 15.29
CA HIS A 265 -8.98 23.83 14.94
C HIS A 265 -8.99 25.35 14.98
N GLU A 266 -8.28 25.94 15.95
CA GLU A 266 -8.27 27.40 16.15
C GLU A 266 -9.72 27.94 16.29
N ASP A 267 -10.12 28.86 15.40
CA ASP A 267 -11.46 29.45 15.35
C ASP A 267 -12.43 28.65 14.45
N GLU A 268 -11.95 27.63 13.73
CA GLU A 268 -12.80 26.77 12.91
C GLU A 268 -13.41 25.63 13.74
N ARG A 269 -14.74 25.52 13.66
CA ARG A 269 -15.50 24.40 14.23
C ARG A 269 -16.45 23.86 13.19
N CYS A 270 -16.43 22.56 13.00
CA CYS A 270 -17.38 21.87 12.12
C CYS A 270 -17.91 20.62 12.79
N HIS A 271 -19.10 20.20 12.37
CA HIS A 271 -19.76 18.99 12.82
C HIS A 271 -20.35 18.24 11.63
N GLY A 272 -20.50 16.93 11.76
CA GLY A 272 -21.07 16.08 10.73
C GLY A 272 -21.26 14.66 11.21
N LEU A 273 -21.55 13.76 10.28
CA LEU A 273 -21.65 12.32 10.55
C LEU A 273 -20.46 11.59 9.95
N ALA A 274 -19.92 10.63 10.70
CA ALA A 274 -18.87 9.75 10.21
C ALA A 274 -19.17 8.29 10.55
N SER A 275 -18.74 7.40 9.65
CA SER A 275 -18.80 5.95 9.86
C SER A 275 -17.43 5.43 10.30
N VAL A 276 -17.41 4.54 11.30
CA VAL A 276 -16.20 3.83 11.74
C VAL A 276 -15.76 2.84 10.67
N GLN A 277 -14.55 3.00 10.15
CA GLN A 277 -13.98 2.16 9.10
C GLN A 277 -12.93 1.18 9.61
N SER A 278 -12.26 1.48 10.71
CA SER A 278 -11.21 0.63 11.27
C SER A 278 -11.05 0.86 12.77
N ILE A 279 -10.65 -0.19 13.49
CA ILE A 279 -10.43 -0.19 14.93
C ILE A 279 -9.06 -0.82 15.20
N ARG A 280 -8.24 -0.19 16.04
CA ARG A 280 -6.97 -0.76 16.50
C ARG A 280 -6.81 -0.52 18.00
N ASN A 281 -6.63 -1.59 18.77
CA ASN A 281 -6.47 -1.51 20.22
C ASN A 281 -4.99 -1.28 20.59
N PHE A 282 -4.71 -0.30 21.46
CA PHE A 282 -3.37 0.03 21.98
C PHE A 282 -3.23 -0.21 23.50
N GLY A 283 -4.18 -0.90 24.12
CA GLY A 283 -4.24 -1.18 25.55
C GLY A 283 -5.52 -0.64 26.19
N PRO A 284 -5.67 -0.84 27.52
CA PRO A 284 -6.87 -0.44 28.25
C PRO A 284 -7.21 1.05 28.04
N GLY A 285 -8.42 1.34 27.54
CA GLY A 285 -8.93 2.69 27.32
C GLY A 285 -8.27 3.47 26.16
N ARG A 286 -7.49 2.81 25.30
CA ARG A 286 -6.82 3.46 24.16
C ARG A 286 -7.13 2.72 22.87
N ILE A 287 -8.21 3.12 22.22
CA ILE A 287 -8.67 2.49 20.98
C ILE A 287 -8.59 3.52 19.86
N ARG A 288 -7.83 3.21 18.80
CA ARG A 288 -7.75 4.06 17.62
C ARG A 288 -8.87 3.72 16.65
N TYR A 289 -9.65 4.72 16.31
CA TYR A 289 -10.72 4.64 15.33
C TYR A 289 -10.34 5.40 14.07
N GLY A 290 -10.47 4.76 12.91
CA GLY A 290 -10.45 5.45 11.62
C GLY A 290 -11.87 5.77 11.19
N LEU A 291 -12.19 7.05 11.02
CA LEU A 291 -13.51 7.58 10.73
C LEU A 291 -13.56 8.14 9.30
N ARG A 292 -14.66 7.88 8.59
CA ARG A 292 -14.93 8.42 7.25
C ARG A 292 -16.23 9.23 7.29
N ALA A 293 -16.16 10.49 6.87
CA ALA A 293 -17.33 11.34 6.77
C ALA A 293 -18.33 10.80 5.73
N ILE A 294 -19.64 10.92 6.02
CA ILE A 294 -20.72 10.41 5.17
C ILE A 294 -21.24 11.54 4.27
N ASP A 295 -20.89 11.49 2.98
CA ASP A 295 -21.19 12.56 2.00
C ASP A 295 -22.70 12.81 1.78
N GLU A 296 -23.53 11.82 2.08
CA GLU A 296 -24.99 11.86 1.85
C GLU A 296 -25.74 12.75 2.86
N ASP A 297 -25.08 13.19 3.93
CA ASP A 297 -25.67 14.05 4.95
C ASP A 297 -25.55 15.55 4.55
N PRO A 298 -26.65 16.33 4.58
CA PRO A 298 -26.64 17.74 4.14
C PRO A 298 -25.65 18.65 4.88
N HIS A 299 -25.33 18.33 6.14
CA HIS A 299 -24.38 19.10 6.95
C HIS A 299 -22.94 18.63 6.73
N THR A 300 -22.76 17.43 6.20
CA THR A 300 -21.44 16.84 5.98
C THR A 300 -20.70 17.47 4.79
N GLY A 301 -21.38 18.12 3.86
CA GLY A 301 -20.72 18.91 2.80
C GLY A 301 -19.87 20.04 3.35
N GLU A 302 -20.36 20.78 4.36
CA GLU A 302 -19.58 21.82 5.05
C GLU A 302 -18.44 21.20 5.86
N PHE A 303 -18.73 20.09 6.55
CA PHE A 303 -17.73 19.33 7.32
C PHE A 303 -16.54 18.90 6.47
N LEU A 304 -16.79 18.33 5.28
CA LEU A 304 -15.77 17.89 4.32
C LEU A 304 -14.91 19.07 3.82
N GLN A 305 -15.53 20.20 3.52
CA GLN A 305 -14.80 21.40 3.10
C GLN A 305 -13.89 21.93 4.21
N VAL A 306 -14.36 21.93 5.46
CA VAL A 306 -13.57 22.33 6.62
C VAL A 306 -12.42 21.34 6.86
N LEU A 307 -12.69 20.04 6.83
CA LEU A 307 -11.67 18.99 6.90
C LEU A 307 -10.55 19.21 5.87
N GLN A 308 -10.93 19.50 4.62
CA GLN A 308 -9.95 19.79 3.57
C GLN A 308 -9.10 21.03 3.88
N ARG A 309 -9.71 22.12 4.38
CA ARG A 309 -8.98 23.35 4.75
C ARG A 309 -8.02 23.11 5.91
N ILE A 310 -8.49 22.46 6.98
CA ILE A 310 -7.65 22.10 8.13
C ILE A 310 -6.48 21.21 7.66
N SER A 311 -6.75 20.21 6.81
CA SER A 311 -5.71 19.34 6.27
C SER A 311 -4.62 20.12 5.53
N LEU A 312 -5.00 21.10 4.70
CA LEU A 312 -4.04 21.97 4.00
C LEU A 312 -3.31 22.92 4.94
N ALA A 313 -3.96 23.44 5.98
CA ALA A 313 -3.34 24.31 6.98
C ALA A 313 -2.24 23.56 7.75
N VAL A 314 -2.56 22.37 8.28
CA VAL A 314 -1.61 21.51 9.00
C VAL A 314 -0.43 21.10 8.10
N GLN A 315 -0.69 20.79 6.82
CA GLN A 315 0.38 20.49 5.86
C GLN A 315 1.34 21.68 5.65
N ARG A 316 0.80 22.90 5.50
CA ARG A 316 1.63 24.10 5.34
C ARG A 316 2.47 24.37 6.58
N GLU A 317 1.88 24.21 7.75
CA GLU A 317 2.60 24.37 9.02
C GLU A 317 3.77 23.38 9.13
N GLN A 318 3.55 22.11 8.78
CA GLN A 318 4.61 21.10 8.78
C GLN A 318 5.74 21.42 7.80
N LEU A 319 5.40 21.91 6.60
CA LEU A 319 6.40 22.33 5.62
C LEU A 319 7.22 23.52 6.11
N GLN A 320 6.59 24.49 6.78
CA GLN A 320 7.29 25.64 7.36
C GLN A 320 8.27 25.22 8.46
N ARG A 321 7.87 24.28 9.34
CA ARG A 321 8.76 23.74 10.38
C ARG A 321 9.94 22.98 9.79
N GLY A 322 9.75 22.28 8.67
CA GLY A 322 10.82 21.56 7.96
C GLY A 322 11.87 22.48 7.35
N GLY A 323 11.48 23.65 6.83
CA GLY A 323 12.38 24.59 6.15
C GLY A 323 13.21 25.51 7.05
N ILE A 324 12.86 25.65 8.33
CA ILE A 324 13.59 26.53 9.27
C ILE A 324 14.88 25.87 9.79
N ASN A 325 15.02 24.55 9.67
CA ASN A 325 16.17 23.79 10.16
C ASN A 325 17.12 23.30 9.06
N SER A 326 16.96 23.78 7.81
CA SER A 326 17.81 23.46 6.65
C SER A 326 18.60 24.68 6.20
#